data_AF-A0A967JFT1-F1
#
_entry.id   AF-A0A967JFT1-F1
#
_cell.length_a   1.000
_cell.length_b   1.000
_cell.length_c   1.000
_cell.angle_alpha   90.00
_cell.angle_beta   90.00
_cell.angle_gamma   90.00
#
_symmetry.space_group_name_H-M   'P 1'
#
loop_
_entity.id
_entity.type
_entity.pdbx_description
1 polymer ?
#
loop_
_entity_poly.entity_id
_entity_poly.type
_entity_poly.pdbx_seq_one_letter_code
_entity_poly.pdbx_strand_id
1 'polypeptide(L)'
;LDYGGKYNSTLVKFGRDWQVLEAWIFPVELLDKFEEMSNSGGSWGPDGRLYITGHDPAEVYKIRFPEAGSILEVEETIPANIRGQGVAWDPVDFNKFYGIIRATDEEEAAGLTNRVVVFETNVTRRKPGAWMREAYRFRP
;
A
#
# COMPACT_ATOMS: atom_id res chain seq x y z
N LEU A 1 28.52 5.59 1.11
CA LEU A 1 27.49 4.54 1.19
C LEU A 1 26.21 5.26 1.59
N ASP A 2 25.32 5.47 0.63
CA ASP A 2 24.08 6.21 0.81
C ASP A 2 23.07 5.31 1.54
N TYR A 3 23.25 5.18 2.86
CA TYR A 3 22.41 4.33 3.72
C TYR A 3 21.46 5.23 4.50
N GLY A 4 20.14 5.12 4.25
CA GLY A 4 19.16 5.65 5.20
C GLY A 4 17.76 5.96 4.72
N GLY A 5 17.49 6.05 3.41
CA GLY A 5 16.13 6.38 2.94
C GLY A 5 15.16 5.21 3.15
N LYS A 6 15.21 4.25 2.23
CA LYS A 6 14.22 3.15 2.18
C LYS A 6 14.33 2.12 3.30
N TYR A 7 15.54 1.77 3.76
CA TYR A 7 15.73 0.74 4.80
C TYR A 7 15.21 1.15 6.18
N ASN A 8 14.94 2.44 6.39
CA ASN A 8 14.27 2.96 7.59
C ASN A 8 12.74 3.00 7.44
N SER A 9 12.20 2.60 6.28
CA SER A 9 10.75 2.53 6.07
C SER A 9 10.15 1.45 6.97
N THR A 10 9.19 1.86 7.78
CA THR A 10 8.47 0.97 8.69
C THR A 10 6.97 1.17 8.52
N LEU A 11 6.21 0.09 8.72
CA LEU A 11 4.77 0.17 8.93
C LEU A 11 4.53 0.26 10.44
N VAL A 12 3.91 1.35 10.88
CA VAL A 12 3.69 1.61 12.30
C VAL A 12 2.20 1.67 12.59
N LYS A 13 1.80 0.98 13.65
CA LYS A 13 0.45 1.05 14.19
C LYS A 13 0.41 2.05 15.33
N PHE A 14 -0.46 3.04 15.18
CA PHE A 14 -0.80 3.98 16.25
C PHE A 14 -2.15 3.63 16.89
N GLY A 15 -2.29 3.86 18.19
CA GLY A 15 -3.59 3.83 18.86
C GLY A 15 -4.29 5.20 18.84
N ARG A 16 -5.45 5.32 19.52
CA ARG A 16 -6.23 6.57 19.61
C ARG A 16 -5.41 7.81 19.95
N ASP A 17 -4.53 7.67 20.93
CA ASP A 17 -3.77 8.79 21.48
C ASP A 17 -2.39 8.92 20.81
N TRP A 18 -2.24 8.36 19.60
CA TRP A 18 -1.03 8.44 18.77
C TRP A 18 0.23 7.82 19.39
N GLN A 19 0.11 6.98 20.42
CA GLN A 19 1.20 6.12 20.86
C GLN A 19 1.44 5.00 19.84
N VAL A 20 2.71 4.65 19.64
CA VAL A 20 3.11 3.46 18.86
C VAL A 20 2.71 2.21 19.63
N LEU A 21 1.94 1.33 19.00
CA LEU A 21 1.51 0.05 19.56
C LEU A 21 2.35 -1.11 19.03
N GLU A 22 2.58 -1.14 17.72
CA GLU A 22 3.29 -2.20 17.01
C GLU A 22 4.01 -1.60 15.79
N ALA A 23 5.10 -2.23 15.35
CA ALA A 23 5.85 -1.81 14.17
C ALA A 23 6.40 -3.02 13.41
N TRP A 24 6.47 -2.88 12.09
CA TRP A 24 7.00 -3.88 11.17
C TRP A 24 7.93 -3.23 10.16
N ILE A 25 8.85 -4.04 9.61
CA ILE A 25 9.75 -3.66 8.52
C ILE A 25 9.34 -4.34 7.23
N PHE A 26 9.64 -3.72 6.09
CA PHE A 26 9.42 -4.33 4.79
C PHE A 26 10.53 -5.34 4.47
N PRO A 27 10.22 -6.42 3.73
CA PRO A 27 11.23 -7.37 3.26
C PRO A 27 12.19 -6.68 2.28
N VAL A 28 13.45 -7.12 2.26
CA VAL A 28 14.52 -6.48 1.47
C VAL A 28 14.17 -6.47 -0.02
N GLU A 29 13.56 -7.55 -0.51
CA GLU A 29 13.17 -7.71 -1.90
C GLU A 29 12.12 -6.67 -2.33
N LEU A 30 11.29 -6.20 -1.39
CA LEU A 30 10.34 -5.12 -1.64
C LEU A 30 11.00 -3.75 -1.53
N LEU A 31 11.90 -3.56 -0.57
CA LEU A 31 12.66 -2.32 -0.42
C LEU A 31 13.56 -2.03 -1.63
N ASP A 32 14.09 -3.08 -2.27
CA ASP A 32 14.87 -2.93 -3.50
C ASP A 32 14.01 -2.37 -4.65
N LYS A 33 12.71 -2.70 -4.67
CA LYS A 33 11.75 -2.13 -5.64
C LYS A 33 11.29 -0.71 -5.31
N PHE A 34 11.46 -0.23 -4.08
CA PHE A 34 11.15 1.16 -3.73
C PHE A 34 12.24 2.15 -4.18
N GLU A 35 13.27 1.68 -4.89
CA GLU A 35 14.37 2.47 -5.44
C GLU A 35 15.04 3.36 -4.38
N GLU A 36 15.01 4.68 -4.50
CA GLU A 36 15.55 5.62 -3.49
C GLU A 36 14.49 6.13 -2.51
N MET A 37 13.22 5.78 -2.74
CA MET A 37 12.07 6.33 -2.06
C MET A 37 11.46 5.36 -1.03
N SER A 38 10.47 5.82 -0.27
CA SER A 38 9.68 5.00 0.64
C SER A 38 8.36 4.54 -0.02
N ASN A 39 7.53 3.85 0.75
CA ASN A 39 6.16 3.53 0.37
C ASN A 39 5.34 4.82 0.15
N SER A 40 4.63 4.90 -0.99
CA SER A 40 3.92 6.12 -1.41
C SER A 40 2.39 6.04 -1.25
N GLY A 41 1.86 4.88 -0.86
CA GLY A 41 0.42 4.69 -0.68
C GLY A 41 0.10 3.36 -0.03
N GLY A 42 -1.03 3.32 0.68
CA GLY A 42 -1.51 2.15 1.38
C GLY A 42 -3.02 2.19 1.59
N SER A 43 -3.71 1.09 1.31
CA SER A 43 -5.14 0.96 1.55
C SER A 43 -5.51 -0.46 1.95
N TRP A 44 -6.43 -0.59 2.91
CA TRP A 44 -6.92 -1.89 3.37
C TRP A 44 -7.94 -2.45 2.39
N GLY A 45 -7.65 -3.63 1.85
CA GLY A 45 -8.54 -4.34 0.96
C GLY A 45 -9.72 -5.02 1.67
N PRO A 46 -10.75 -5.41 0.92
CA PRO A 46 -11.94 -6.06 1.48
C PRO A 46 -11.69 -7.47 2.01
N ASP A 47 -10.53 -8.05 1.70
CA ASP A 47 -10.04 -9.32 2.22
C ASP A 47 -9.18 -9.18 3.49
N GLY A 48 -9.00 -7.96 4.00
CA GLY A 48 -8.24 -7.67 5.22
C GLY A 48 -6.72 -7.64 5.01
N ARG A 49 -6.25 -7.54 3.77
CA ARG A 49 -4.84 -7.31 3.45
C ARG A 49 -4.56 -5.83 3.25
N LEU A 50 -3.31 -5.45 3.51
CA LEU A 50 -2.84 -4.10 3.23
C LEU A 50 -2.28 -4.07 1.80
N TYR A 51 -2.84 -3.24 0.93
CA TYR A 51 -2.37 -3.05 -0.43
C TYR A 51 -1.52 -1.79 -0.46
N ILE A 52 -0.26 -1.91 -0.87
CA ILE A 52 0.70 -0.80 -0.86
C ILE A 52 1.34 -0.59 -2.22
N THR A 53 1.90 0.60 -2.44
CA THR A 53 2.57 0.95 -3.70
C THR A 53 3.95 1.58 -3.46
N GLY A 54 4.88 1.31 -4.36
CA GLY A 54 6.14 2.04 -4.43
C GLY A 54 5.95 3.42 -5.06
N HIS A 55 7.05 4.14 -5.26
CA HIS A 55 7.04 5.43 -5.96
C HIS A 55 7.16 5.24 -7.48
N ASP A 56 8.05 4.38 -7.95
CA ASP A 56 8.35 4.32 -9.39
C ASP A 56 7.71 3.12 -10.11
N PRO A 57 7.70 1.89 -9.54
CA PRO A 57 7.11 0.76 -10.22
C PRO A 57 5.59 0.87 -10.38
N ALA A 58 5.10 0.49 -11.56
CA ALA A 58 3.68 0.34 -11.89
C ALA A 58 3.11 -0.97 -11.28
N GLU A 59 3.22 -1.10 -9.95
CA GLU A 59 2.88 -2.30 -9.19
C GLU A 59 2.18 -1.96 -7.87
N VAL A 60 1.27 -2.84 -7.46
CA VAL A 60 0.63 -2.86 -6.14
C VAL A 60 1.05 -4.15 -5.44
N TYR A 61 1.46 -4.05 -4.18
CA TYR A 61 1.88 -5.18 -3.38
C TYR A 61 0.81 -5.51 -2.34
N LYS A 62 0.35 -6.75 -2.34
CA LYS A 62 -0.58 -7.28 -1.36
C LYS A 62 0.20 -7.80 -0.15
N ILE A 63 0.00 -7.16 0.99
CA ILE A 63 0.78 -7.40 2.20
C ILE A 63 -0.04 -8.14 3.26
N ARG A 64 0.61 -9.15 3.84
CA ARG A 64 0.17 -9.85 5.04
C ARG A 64 1.14 -9.57 6.19
N PHE A 65 0.58 -9.52 7.40
CA PHE A 65 1.35 -9.49 8.63
C PHE A 65 1.92 -10.88 8.96
N PRO A 66 3.18 -10.96 9.41
CA PRO A 66 3.79 -12.24 9.74
C PRO A 66 3.07 -12.89 10.93
N GLU A 67 3.05 -14.22 10.97
CA GLU A 67 2.57 -14.95 12.15
C GLU A 67 3.53 -14.79 13.35
N ALA A 68 4.83 -14.66 13.06
CA ALA A 68 5.89 -14.40 14.04
C ALA A 68 7.01 -13.55 13.42
N GLY A 69 7.63 -12.69 14.22
CA GLY A 69 8.68 -11.76 13.77
C GLY A 69 8.13 -10.40 13.32
N SER A 70 9.00 -9.59 12.72
CA SER A 70 8.73 -8.17 12.39
C SER A 70 8.78 -7.86 10.89
N ILE A 71 9.06 -8.84 10.04
CA ILE A 71 9.17 -8.64 8.59
C ILE A 71 7.81 -8.89 7.94
N LEU A 72 7.29 -7.91 7.22
CA LEU A 72 6.05 -8.03 6.44
C LEU A 72 6.20 -9.06 5.32
N GLU A 73 5.10 -9.69 4.94
CA GLU A 73 5.07 -10.68 3.87
C GLU A 73 4.36 -10.13 2.64
N VAL A 74 4.99 -10.26 1.46
CA VAL A 74 4.37 -9.97 0.17
C VAL A 74 3.65 -11.23 -0.30
N GLU A 75 2.31 -11.25 -0.23
CA GLU A 75 1.50 -12.36 -0.74
C GLU A 75 1.43 -12.34 -2.28
N GLU A 76 1.38 -11.16 -2.88
CA GLU A 76 1.19 -10.98 -4.32
C GLU A 76 1.76 -9.63 -4.78
N THR A 77 2.35 -9.61 -5.98
CA THR A 77 2.68 -8.38 -6.71
C THR A 77 1.76 -8.28 -7.92
N ILE A 78 0.96 -7.21 -7.97
CA ILE A 78 -0.10 -7.00 -8.94
C ILE A 78 0.32 -5.86 -9.88
N PRO A 79 0.45 -6.09 -11.20
CA PRO A 79 0.68 -5.01 -12.14
C PRO A 79 -0.48 -4.02 -12.12
N ALA A 80 -0.20 -2.73 -11.96
CA ALA A 80 -1.19 -1.67 -11.99
C ALA A 80 -0.56 -0.44 -12.61
N ASN A 81 -1.14 0.08 -13.68
CA ASN A 81 -0.61 1.28 -14.36
C ASN A 81 -0.92 2.55 -13.55
N ILE A 82 -0.28 2.66 -12.40
CA ILE A 82 -0.30 3.80 -11.48
C ILE A 82 1.13 4.35 -11.40
N ARG A 83 1.26 5.65 -11.17
CA ARG A 83 2.58 6.31 -11.08
C ARG A 83 2.73 6.95 -9.70
N GLY A 84 3.05 6.09 -8.75
CA GLY A 84 3.77 6.49 -7.55
C GLY A 84 3.03 7.25 -6.47
N GLN A 85 1.72 7.38 -6.54
CA GLN A 85 0.99 8.24 -5.62
C GLN A 85 -0.34 7.62 -5.26
N GLY A 86 -0.68 7.68 -3.97
CA GLY A 86 -2.00 7.47 -3.37
C GLY A 86 -2.90 6.41 -4.02
N VAL A 87 -3.14 5.32 -3.29
CA VAL A 87 -4.17 4.34 -3.65
C VAL A 87 -5.27 4.30 -2.61
N ALA A 88 -6.48 3.92 -3.05
CA ALA A 88 -7.62 3.75 -2.16
C ALA A 88 -8.56 2.67 -2.67
N TRP A 89 -8.95 1.75 -1.79
CA TRP A 89 -10.16 0.96 -1.99
C TRP A 89 -11.40 1.83 -1.84
N ASP A 90 -12.42 1.63 -2.69
CA ASP A 90 -13.72 2.27 -2.48
C ASP A 90 -14.35 1.78 -1.16
N PRO A 91 -14.83 2.68 -0.29
CA PRO A 91 -15.42 2.28 1.00
C PRO A 91 -16.83 1.67 0.86
N VAL A 92 -17.47 1.80 -0.30
CA VAL A 92 -18.84 1.34 -0.58
C VAL A 92 -18.83 0.21 -1.61
N ASP A 93 -18.19 0.42 -2.75
CA ASP A 93 -18.07 -0.56 -3.85
C ASP A 93 -16.71 -1.26 -3.80
N PHE A 94 -16.59 -2.26 -2.93
CA PHE A 94 -15.35 -2.99 -2.67
C PHE A 94 -14.69 -3.68 -3.88
N ASN A 95 -15.33 -3.68 -5.04
CA ASN A 95 -14.69 -4.16 -6.27
C ASN A 95 -13.83 -3.08 -6.93
N LYS A 96 -13.91 -1.82 -6.50
CA LYS A 96 -13.16 -0.71 -7.08
C LYS A 96 -11.93 -0.37 -6.26
N PHE A 97 -10.82 -0.28 -6.98
CA PHE A 97 -9.55 0.19 -6.47
C PHE A 97 -9.08 1.40 -7.27
N TYR A 98 -8.84 2.51 -6.58
CA TYR A 98 -8.41 3.76 -7.17
C TYR A 98 -6.90 3.92 -7.05
N GLY A 99 -6.29 4.51 -8.07
CA GLY A 99 -4.91 4.95 -8.05
C GLY A 99 -4.70 6.24 -8.81
N ILE A 100 -3.56 6.87 -8.61
CA ILE A 100 -3.18 8.11 -9.29
C ILE A 100 -2.11 7.81 -10.34
N ILE A 101 -2.31 8.37 -11.53
CA ILE A 101 -1.27 8.51 -12.55
C ILE A 101 -0.82 9.97 -12.51
N ARG A 102 0.38 10.20 -11.96
CA ARG A 102 1.03 11.50 -12.05
C ARG A 102 1.38 11.81 -13.51
N ALA A 103 1.19 13.06 -13.93
CA ALA A 103 1.70 13.53 -15.20
C ALA A 103 3.24 13.55 -15.16
N THR A 104 3.87 13.16 -16.26
CA THR A 104 5.32 13.40 -16.45
C THR A 104 5.57 14.86 -16.81
N ASP A 105 6.82 15.32 -16.72
CA ASP A 105 7.20 16.67 -17.09
C ASP A 105 6.82 16.99 -18.56
N GLU A 106 6.92 16.00 -19.46
CA GLU A 106 6.49 16.14 -20.86
C GLU A 106 4.97 16.21 -20.99
N GLU A 107 4.23 15.41 -20.21
CA GLU A 107 2.76 15.45 -20.18
C GLU A 107 2.28 16.80 -19.63
N GLU A 108 2.90 17.33 -18.57
CA GLU A 108 2.62 18.65 -18.01
C GLU A 108 2.94 19.78 -19.00
N ALA A 109 4.07 19.70 -19.71
CA ALA A 109 4.43 20.65 -20.75
C ALA A 109 3.43 20.65 -21.92
N ALA A 110 2.76 19.53 -22.16
CA ALA A 110 1.66 19.40 -23.13
C ALA A 110 0.28 19.83 -22.57
N GLY A 111 0.23 20.34 -21.33
CA GLY A 111 -1.00 20.78 -20.67
C GLY A 111 -1.85 19.66 -20.06
N LEU A 112 -1.30 18.45 -19.92
CA LEU A 112 -1.95 17.35 -19.21
C LEU A 112 -1.70 17.48 -17.70
N THR A 113 -2.58 16.86 -16.91
CA THR A 113 -2.50 16.87 -15.45
C THR A 113 -2.54 15.45 -14.90
N ASN A 114 -2.33 15.33 -13.58
CA ASN A 114 -2.57 14.09 -12.84
C ASN A 114 -3.97 13.53 -13.14
N ARG A 115 -4.07 12.20 -13.22
CA ARG A 115 -5.31 11.47 -13.52
C ARG A 115 -5.59 10.47 -12.41
N VAL A 116 -6.88 10.28 -12.12
CA VAL A 116 -7.34 9.15 -11.30
C VAL A 116 -7.70 8.01 -12.24
N VAL A 117 -7.23 6.82 -11.91
CA VAL A 117 -7.64 5.58 -12.58
C VAL A 117 -8.39 4.69 -11.61
N VAL A 118 -9.31 3.90 -12.16
CA VAL A 118 -10.11 2.95 -11.40
C VAL A 118 -9.88 1.57 -11.98
N PHE A 119 -9.57 0.62 -11.11
CA PHE A 119 -9.43 -0.79 -11.44
C PHE A 119 -10.64 -1.53 -10.88
N GLU A 120 -11.27 -2.35 -11.73
CA GLU A 120 -12.21 -3.37 -11.28
C GLU A 120 -11.43 -4.56 -10.75
N THR A 121 -11.85 -5.09 -9.61
CA THR A 121 -11.15 -6.16 -8.90
C THR A 121 -12.10 -7.31 -8.61
N ASN A 122 -11.53 -8.50 -8.48
CA ASN A 122 -12.23 -9.72 -8.07
C ASN A 122 -11.86 -10.13 -6.63
N VAL A 123 -11.28 -9.22 -5.84
CA VAL A 123 -10.85 -9.50 -4.47
C VAL A 123 -12.07 -9.87 -3.64
N THR A 124 -12.12 -11.11 -3.18
CA THR A 124 -13.27 -11.61 -2.45
C THR A 124 -13.32 -10.99 -1.06
N ARG A 125 -14.38 -10.23 -0.79
CA ARG A 125 -14.63 -9.65 0.53
C ARG A 125 -14.73 -10.75 1.58
N ARG A 126 -13.88 -10.70 2.61
CA ARG A 126 -14.01 -11.59 3.76
C ARG A 126 -15.17 -11.13 4.63
N LYS A 127 -15.90 -12.08 5.22
CA LYS A 127 -17.02 -11.75 6.13
C LYS A 127 -16.53 -10.89 7.31
N PRO A 128 -17.17 -9.73 7.57
CA PRO A 128 -16.84 -8.81 8.67
C PRO A 128 -16.49 -9.47 10.01
N GLY A 129 -17.17 -10.56 10.41
CA GLY A 129 -16.94 -11.17 11.74
C GLY A 129 -15.64 -11.97 11.94
N ALA A 130 -14.98 -12.40 10.86
CA ALA A 130 -13.84 -13.33 10.94
C ALA A 130 -12.49 -12.60 11.06
N TRP A 131 -12.30 -11.56 10.27
CA TRP A 131 -11.03 -10.84 10.16
C TRP A 131 -11.10 -9.43 10.75
N MET A 132 -12.28 -8.88 11.06
CA MET A 132 -12.32 -7.57 11.71
C MET A 132 -11.61 -7.57 13.07
N ARG A 133 -11.40 -8.72 13.72
CA ARG A 133 -10.54 -8.80 14.92
C ARG A 133 -9.05 -8.92 14.60
N GLU A 134 -8.67 -9.36 13.41
CA GLU A 134 -7.29 -9.44 12.93
C GLU A 134 -6.85 -8.13 12.26
N ALA A 135 -7.60 -7.61 11.28
CA ALA A 135 -7.32 -6.31 10.68
C ALA A 135 -7.78 -5.13 11.55
N TYR A 136 -8.71 -5.33 12.51
CA TYR A 136 -8.96 -4.37 13.60
C TYR A 136 -8.50 -4.90 14.97
N ARG A 137 -7.42 -5.70 15.00
CA ARG A 137 -6.47 -5.58 16.13
C ARG A 137 -6.01 -4.11 16.27
N PHE A 138 -6.16 -3.35 15.19
CA PHE A 138 -6.06 -1.92 14.94
C PHE A 138 -7.36 -1.15 15.20
N ARG A 139 -8.08 -1.45 16.30
CA ARG A 139 -9.00 -0.43 16.82
C ARG A 139 -8.14 0.68 17.41
N PRO A 140 -8.52 1.96 17.19
CA PRO A 140 -7.88 3.04 17.88
C PRO A 140 -8.13 2.80 19.39
#